data_AF-A0A090E4J9-F1
#
_entry.id   AF-A0A090E4J9-F1
#
_cell.length_a   1.000
_cell.length_b   1.000
_cell.length_c   1.000
_cell.angle_alpha   90.00
_cell.angle_beta   90.00
_cell.angle_gamma   90.00
#
_symmetry.space_group_name_H-M   'P 1'
#
loop_
_entity.id
_entity.type
_entity.pdbx_description
1 polymer ?
#
loop_
_entity_poly.entity_id
_entity_poly.type
_entity_poly.pdbx_seq_one_letter_code
_entity_poly.pdbx_strand_id
1 'polypeptide(L)'
;MNQHVLYLFYALAAGVKGLVRMIIATLPILCDVALSMTISPAQCRAARALLHWSQRDLTERSGVAMRTIADFERSARTPFERTLRDIQEAFEAGGIMFLAGDNVAGEGVRRRHAALGE
;
A
#
# COMPACT_ATOMS: atom_id res chain seq x y z
N MET A 1 -12.34 -2.30 -35.77
CA MET A 1 -11.82 -0.92 -35.81
C MET A 1 -10.73 -0.83 -34.75
N ASN A 2 -9.48 -0.87 -35.19
CA ASN A 2 -8.34 -1.23 -34.35
C ASN A 2 -7.99 -0.13 -33.36
N GLN A 3 -7.68 -0.50 -32.10
CA GLN A 3 -7.33 0.42 -31.01
C GLN A 3 -6.17 1.38 -31.36
N HIS A 4 -5.31 0.99 -32.29
CA HIS A 4 -4.24 1.82 -32.83
C HIS A 4 -4.74 3.07 -33.57
N VAL A 5 -5.89 2.99 -34.24
CA VAL A 5 -6.45 4.14 -34.96
C VAL A 5 -7.06 5.13 -33.97
N LEU A 6 -7.70 4.67 -32.89
CA LEU A 6 -8.28 5.54 -31.86
C LEU A 6 -7.21 6.33 -31.09
N TYR A 7 -6.05 5.73 -30.85
CA TYR A 7 -4.91 6.37 -30.17
C TYR A 7 -4.29 7.50 -31.00
N LEU A 8 -4.19 7.32 -32.32
CA LEU A 8 -3.63 8.31 -33.23
C LEU A 8 -4.53 9.56 -33.36
N PHE A 9 -5.86 9.37 -33.30
CA PHE A 9 -6.82 10.47 -33.32
C PHE A 9 -6.82 11.30 -32.02
N TYR A 10 -6.63 10.68 -30.86
CA TYR A 10 -6.58 11.40 -29.59
C TYR A 10 -5.31 12.26 -29.43
N ALA A 11 -4.17 11.77 -29.95
CA ALA A 11 -2.87 12.45 -29.88
C ALA A 11 -2.80 13.76 -30.70
N LEU A 12 -3.57 13.88 -31.79
CA LEU A 12 -3.60 15.08 -32.63
C LEU A 12 -4.53 16.18 -32.10
N ALA A 13 -5.49 15.85 -31.23
CA ALA A 13 -6.48 16.80 -30.71
C ALA A 13 -6.06 17.53 -29.41
N ALA A 14 -5.03 17.03 -28.72
CA ALA A 14 -4.68 17.51 -27.38
C ALA A 14 -3.41 18.37 -27.40
N GLY A 15 -3.56 19.70 -27.29
CA GLY A 15 -2.43 20.63 -27.09
C GLY A 15 -1.59 20.29 -25.86
N VAL A 16 -0.44 20.96 -25.68
CA VAL A 16 0.66 20.63 -24.73
C VAL A 16 0.21 20.20 -23.30
N LYS A 17 -0.95 20.67 -22.81
CA LYS A 17 -1.57 20.25 -21.54
C LYS A 17 -2.03 18.78 -21.53
N GLY A 18 -2.49 18.25 -22.65
CA GLY A 18 -2.82 16.83 -22.84
C GLY A 18 -1.58 15.94 -22.93
N LEU A 19 -0.46 16.47 -23.43
CA LEU A 19 0.81 15.75 -23.52
C LEU A 19 1.35 15.40 -22.12
N VAL A 20 1.28 16.33 -21.16
CA VAL A 20 1.71 16.07 -19.76
C VAL A 20 0.85 14.99 -19.11
N ARG A 21 -0.47 15.00 -19.36
CA ARG A 21 -1.41 14.01 -18.83
C ARG A 21 -1.28 12.64 -19.52
N MET A 22 -0.84 12.63 -20.78
CA MET A 22 -0.53 11.42 -21.54
C MET A 22 0.82 10.81 -21.12
N ILE A 23 1.85 11.62 -20.84
CA ILE A 23 3.13 11.15 -20.28
C ILE A 23 2.91 10.44 -18.93
N ILE A 24 2.02 10.97 -18.06
CA ILE A 24 1.64 10.31 -16.81
C ILE A 24 0.86 9.00 -17.06
N ALA A 25 0.00 8.95 -18.09
CA ALA A 25 -0.82 7.78 -18.39
C ALA A 25 -0.09 6.66 -19.17
N THR A 26 1.07 6.93 -19.77
CA THR A 26 1.83 5.98 -20.61
C THR A 26 3.16 5.52 -19.97
N LEU A 27 3.47 5.97 -18.75
CA LEU A 27 4.54 5.43 -17.90
C LEU A 27 3.94 4.54 -16.79
N PRO A 28 3.59 3.27 -17.05
CA PRO A 28 2.98 2.40 -16.04
C PRO A 28 4.01 1.84 -15.03
N ILE A 29 5.15 2.50 -14.82
CA ILE A 29 6.25 1.96 -13.99
C ILE A 29 6.67 2.91 -12.87
N LEU A 30 6.22 4.17 -12.87
CA LEU A 30 6.63 5.13 -11.82
C LEU A 30 5.49 5.83 -11.06
N CYS A 31 4.21 5.63 -11.42
CA CYS A 31 3.10 6.43 -10.89
C CYS A 31 2.09 5.67 -10.01
N ASP A 32 2.50 4.60 -9.32
CA ASP A 32 1.67 3.96 -8.27
C ASP A 32 2.38 3.83 -6.91
N VAL A 33 3.53 4.49 -6.72
CA VAL A 33 4.26 4.47 -5.43
C VAL A 33 3.77 5.58 -4.48
N ALA A 34 2.60 6.16 -4.72
CA ALA A 34 2.13 7.32 -3.95
C ALA A 34 0.62 7.33 -3.70
N LEU A 35 0.04 6.26 -3.14
CA LEU A 35 -1.33 6.33 -2.61
C LEU A 35 -1.50 5.56 -1.28
N SER A 36 -1.58 6.36 -0.20
CA SER A 36 -1.99 6.07 1.19
C SER A 36 -0.94 5.45 2.15
N MET A 37 -0.28 6.35 2.90
CA MET A 37 0.54 6.08 4.10
C MET A 37 -0.28 5.62 5.32
N THR A 38 -1.32 4.82 5.11
CA THR A 38 -2.20 4.42 6.21
C THR A 38 -2.64 2.97 6.04
N ILE A 39 -1.96 2.07 6.76
CA ILE A 39 -2.41 0.69 6.87
C ILE A 39 -3.83 0.63 7.43
N SER A 40 -4.64 -0.30 6.94
CA SER A 40 -5.98 -0.53 7.47
C SER A 40 -5.95 -1.44 8.72
N PRO A 41 -7.01 -1.42 9.56
CA PRO A 41 -7.17 -2.40 10.63
C PRO A 41 -7.13 -3.86 10.15
N ALA A 42 -7.67 -4.13 8.96
CA ALA A 42 -7.69 -5.47 8.38
C ALA A 42 -6.28 -5.90 7.94
N GLN A 43 -5.55 -5.00 7.28
CA GLN A 43 -4.16 -5.23 6.91
C GLN A 43 -3.26 -5.42 8.13
N CYS A 44 -3.48 -4.67 9.22
CA CYS A 44 -2.75 -4.85 10.48
C CYS A 44 -2.92 -6.28 11.04
N ARG A 45 -4.15 -6.77 11.13
CA ARG A 45 -4.43 -8.16 11.59
C ARG A 45 -3.83 -9.20 10.64
N ALA A 46 -3.94 -8.98 9.33
CA ALA A 46 -3.38 -9.88 8.32
C ALA A 46 -1.85 -9.94 8.39
N ALA A 47 -1.17 -8.80 8.53
CA ALA A 47 0.28 -8.72 8.70
C ALA A 47 0.75 -9.47 9.94
N ARG A 48 0.07 -9.29 11.08
CA ARG A 48 0.36 -10.08 12.29
C ARG A 48 0.18 -11.58 12.06
N ALA A 49 -0.90 -11.99 11.42
CA ALA A 49 -1.16 -13.40 11.14
C ALA A 49 -0.05 -13.99 10.24
N LEU A 50 0.35 -13.26 9.20
CA LEU A 50 1.45 -13.67 8.32
C LEU A 50 2.76 -13.84 9.08
N LEU A 51 3.08 -12.92 10.00
CA LEU A 51 4.32 -12.95 10.80
C LEU A 51 4.26 -13.84 12.05
N HIS A 52 3.09 -14.43 12.37
CA HIS A 52 2.82 -15.11 13.64
C HIS A 52 3.09 -14.21 14.87
N TRP A 53 2.77 -12.92 14.76
CA TRP A 53 2.92 -11.95 15.84
C TRP A 53 1.64 -11.82 16.67
N SER A 54 1.79 -11.89 17.99
CA SER A 54 0.78 -11.42 18.93
C SER A 54 0.72 -9.88 18.94
N GLN A 55 -0.31 -9.30 19.58
CA GLN A 55 -0.36 -7.85 19.82
C GLN A 55 0.81 -7.38 20.70
N ARG A 56 1.33 -8.25 21.57
CA ARG A 56 2.52 -7.99 22.38
C ARG A 56 3.77 -7.90 21.53
N ASP A 57 3.97 -8.83 20.59
CA ASP A 57 5.13 -8.78 19.69
C ASP A 57 5.12 -7.50 18.86
N LEU A 58 3.95 -7.07 18.38
CA LEU A 58 3.82 -5.79 17.67
C LEU A 58 4.10 -4.59 18.58
N THR A 59 3.66 -4.62 19.83
CA THR A 59 3.96 -3.59 20.84
C THR A 59 5.46 -3.43 21.01
N GLU A 60 6.17 -4.55 21.21
CA GLU A 60 7.61 -4.58 21.45
C GLU A 60 8.40 -4.07 20.23
N ARG A 61 7.89 -4.30 19.01
CA ARG A 61 8.56 -3.91 17.75
C ARG A 61 8.25 -2.50 17.27
N SER A 62 7.02 -2.02 17.48
CA SER A 62 6.58 -0.69 17.04
C SER A 62 6.72 0.39 18.13
N GLY A 63 6.87 0.00 19.39
CA GLY A 63 6.82 0.93 20.53
C GLY A 63 5.42 1.49 20.82
N VAL A 64 4.39 1.05 20.09
CA VAL A 64 3.01 1.50 20.27
C VAL A 64 2.33 0.67 21.35
N ALA A 65 1.68 1.34 22.31
CA ALA A 65 1.00 0.68 23.42
C ALA A 65 -0.02 -0.38 22.94
N MET A 66 -0.04 -1.54 23.61
CA MET A 66 -0.92 -2.68 23.27
C MET A 66 -2.41 -2.29 23.17
N ARG A 67 -2.89 -1.40 24.04
CA ARG A 67 -4.28 -0.90 23.99
C ARG A 67 -4.57 -0.16 22.69
N THR A 68 -3.63 0.67 22.23
CA THR A 68 -3.76 1.42 20.97
C THR A 68 -3.83 0.48 19.78
N ILE A 69 -3.00 -0.57 19.77
CA ILE A 69 -3.04 -1.62 18.74
C ILE A 69 -4.40 -2.33 18.74
N ALA A 70 -4.89 -2.75 19.91
CA ALA A 70 -6.18 -3.43 20.02
C ALA A 70 -7.36 -2.53 19.59
N ASP A 71 -7.34 -1.24 19.97
CA ASP A 71 -8.34 -0.26 19.57
C ASP A 71 -8.32 0.04 18.06
N PHE A 72 -7.13 0.09 17.48
CA PHE A 72 -6.96 0.24 16.04
C PHE A 72 -7.48 -0.99 15.29
N GLU A 73 -7.10 -2.19 15.70
CA GLU A 73 -7.48 -3.44 15.03
C GLU A 73 -8.99 -3.70 15.06
N ARG A 74 -9.70 -3.24 16.09
CA ARG A 74 -11.17 -3.36 16.18
C ARG A 74 -11.90 -2.15 15.57
N SER A 75 -11.18 -1.25 14.91
CA SER A 75 -11.71 -0.01 14.32
C SER A 75 -12.46 0.87 15.32
N ALA A 76 -12.09 0.83 16.60
CA ALA A 76 -12.76 1.64 17.62
C ALA A 76 -12.28 3.09 17.64
N ARG A 77 -11.04 3.31 17.19
CA ARG A 77 -10.44 4.64 17.04
C ARG A 77 -9.46 4.59 15.87
N THR A 78 -9.32 5.72 15.18
CA THR A 78 -8.24 5.93 14.22
C THR A 78 -7.05 6.57 14.96
N PRO A 79 -5.90 5.89 15.09
CA PRO A 79 -4.70 6.48 15.67
C PRO A 79 -4.20 7.67 14.86
N PHE A 80 -3.29 8.45 15.44
CA PHE A 80 -2.58 9.49 14.69
C PHE A 80 -1.72 8.86 13.59
N GLU A 81 -1.50 9.60 12.51
CA GLU A 81 -0.69 9.16 11.36
C GLU A 81 0.70 8.66 11.77
N ARG A 82 1.36 9.35 12.71
CA ARG A 82 2.65 8.90 13.27
C ARG A 82 2.57 7.49 13.86
N THR A 83 1.52 7.19 14.63
CA THR A 83 1.34 5.87 15.23
C THR A 83 1.11 4.80 14.17
N LEU A 84 0.36 5.12 13.11
CA LEU A 84 0.12 4.21 12.00
C LEU A 84 1.41 3.93 11.22
N ARG A 85 2.25 4.95 11.05
CA ARG A 85 3.59 4.81 10.47
C ARG A 85 4.49 3.92 11.32
N ASP A 86 4.55 4.14 12.64
CA ASP A 86 5.38 3.31 13.53
C ASP A 86 4.96 1.82 13.47
N ILE A 87 3.65 1.55 13.37
CA ILE A 87 3.12 0.19 13.18
C ILE A 87 3.51 -0.37 11.80
N GLN A 88 3.33 0.41 10.75
CA GLN A 88 3.65 0.01 9.38
C GLN A 88 5.14 -0.33 9.22
N GLU A 89 6.03 0.54 9.69
CA GLU A 89 7.47 0.36 9.65
C GLU A 89 7.91 -0.92 10.39
N ALA A 90 7.30 -1.21 11.54
CA ALA A 90 7.58 -2.45 12.29
C ALA A 90 7.25 -3.71 11.48
N PHE A 91 6.12 -3.72 10.76
CA PHE A 91 5.76 -4.84 9.88
C PHE A 91 6.68 -4.94 8.66
N GLU A 92 7.01 -3.81 8.04
CA GLU A 92 7.90 -3.76 6.89
C GLU A 92 9.31 -4.26 7.24
N ALA A 93 9.81 -3.92 8.43
CA ALA A 93 11.05 -4.48 8.99
C ALA A 93 10.93 -6.00 9.24
N GLY A 94 9.73 -6.49 9.56
CA GLY A 94 9.41 -7.93 9.62
C GLY A 94 9.31 -8.62 8.26
N GLY A 95 9.52 -7.89 7.14
CA GLY A 95 9.47 -8.44 5.80
C GLY A 95 8.07 -8.43 5.17
N ILE A 96 7.14 -7.64 5.72
CA ILE A 96 5.82 -7.42 5.11
C ILE A 96 5.88 -6.31 4.07
N MET A 97 5.00 -6.39 3.08
CA MET A 97 4.69 -5.32 2.15
C MET A 97 3.17 -5.16 2.08
N PHE A 98 2.71 -3.93 2.24
CA PHE A 98 1.30 -3.57 2.11
C PHE A 98 0.96 -3.31 0.65
N LEU A 99 -0.21 -3.77 0.24
CA LEU A 99 -0.76 -3.57 -1.10
C LEU A 99 -2.00 -2.70 -0.97
N ALA A 100 -2.00 -1.55 -1.63
CA ALA A 100 -3.21 -0.77 -1.79
C ALA A 100 -4.21 -1.52 -2.67
N GLY A 101 -5.50 -1.31 -2.42
CA GLY A 101 -6.54 -1.78 -3.33
C GLY A 101 -6.63 -0.89 -4.57
N ASP A 102 -7.07 -1.47 -5.68
CA ASP A 102 -7.34 -0.78 -6.94
C ASP A 102 -8.74 -1.13 -7.48
N ASN A 103 -9.00 -0.83 -8.75
CA ASN A 103 -10.29 -1.10 -9.39
C ASN A 103 -10.54 -2.60 -9.69
N VAL A 104 -9.56 -3.47 -9.45
CA VAL A 104 -9.56 -4.90 -9.80
C VAL A 104 -9.42 -5.78 -8.56
N ALA A 105 -8.69 -5.33 -7.53
CA ALA A 105 -8.43 -6.06 -6.31
C ALA A 105 -8.53 -5.16 -5.06
N GLY A 106 -9.02 -5.73 -3.96
CA GLY A 106 -9.00 -5.06 -2.65
C GLY A 106 -7.59 -4.94 -2.07
N GLU A 107 -7.47 -4.18 -0.98
CA GLU A 107 -6.23 -4.04 -0.22
C GLU A 107 -5.71 -5.41 0.27
N GLY A 108 -4.38 -5.52 0.41
CA GLY A 108 -3.74 -6.78 0.75
C GLY A 108 -2.44 -6.62 1.53
N VAL A 109 -1.89 -7.76 1.93
CA VAL A 109 -0.60 -7.87 2.62
C VAL A 109 0.16 -9.06 2.04
N ARG A 110 1.45 -8.88 1.73
CA ARG A 110 2.32 -9.96 1.25
C ARG A 110 3.63 -10.03 2.03
N ARG A 111 4.21 -11.21 2.13
CA ARG A 111 5.61 -11.36 2.55
C ARG A 111 6.53 -11.03 1.38
N ARG A 112 7.63 -10.35 1.68
CA ARG A 112 8.73 -10.16 0.72
C ARG A 112 9.30 -11.52 0.38
N HIS A 113 9.48 -11.78 -0.90
CA HIS A 113 10.20 -12.96 -1.34
C HIS A 113 11.65 -12.85 -0.86
N ALA A 114 12.16 -13.85 -0.13
CA ALA A 114 13.58 -13.98 0.09
C ALA A 114 14.19 -14.20 -1.30
N ALA A 115 14.92 -13.21 -1.84
CA ALA A 115 15.64 -13.43 -3.09
C ALA A 115 16.47 -14.72 -2.93
N LEU A 116 16.30 -15.66 -3.86
CA LEU A 116 17.02 -16.94 -3.90
C LEU A 116 18.51 -16.64 -3.80
N GLY A 117 19.07 -16.84 -2.62
CA GLY A 117 20.49 -16.76 -2.31
C GLY A 117 20.88 -18.05 -1.63
N GLU A 118 21.01 -19.10 -2.45
CA GLU A 118 21.84 -20.28 -2.18
C GLU A 118 23.28 -19.95 -2.61
#